data_AF-A0A5B8CPI9-F1
#
_entry.id   AF-A0A5B8CPI9-F1
#
_cell.length_a   1.000
_cell.length_b   1.000
_cell.length_c   1.000
_cell.angle_alpha   90.00
_cell.angle_beta   90.00
_cell.angle_gamma   90.00
#
_symmetry.space_group_name_H-M   'P 1'
#
loop_
_entity.id
_entity.type
_entity.pdbx_description
1 polymer ?
#
loop_
_entity_poly.entity_id
_entity_poly.type
_entity_poly.pdbx_seq_one_letter_code
_entity_poly.pdbx_strand_id
1 'polypeptide(L)'
;MRRLLGVGVSLMSIFAYGDTHVDALGLYQPSQFEVEQGAACTQCRVSPQARWYFRHETFLVPRQGEPVVTIEDSKHWLEDVEALNPTALPSLVWTGSRHLWTQMTLEGHTQRVTTADGQRFQFALVPKIASNRSYWNARTTDFFANQPLRIRGELVDQTVIARTVWPQAYKLDLAATMRPLQAEESLQSLVQDAKGGARRPHESRLLWEKSPGLAQQSAGKAVLGILLNGAQGDDDEAHGGHFALATGHVAADGGYASWLVNNYYSLATHSEKGIIAGVTPFDQYMGDLNSGQAFYRPSYMVVAVFSQPQVPSQVQALSNRVMQHFYRHDIVYDHALENCAGISMDTLRQLGWRVPLRGVESSLKASAAYWVVAATEHSLQKGRAMYDYLNTEMTRLFPAVAFDAIGNDLLHIARTGQTTTLDAGVMQGMASQLEAIYFVRIPQIPSSRADGQAPVYRFAQYLQQAPADRSQWKIIPVTPNPLPNHLQPDVPTQAPRPALLPLPAFLMLVSVIGLVALLLYCAWRWLKRNAQIHPTGK
;
A
#
# COMPACT_ATOMS: atom_id res chain seq x y z
N MET A 1 63.08 2.36 30.58
CA MET A 1 62.07 1.32 30.91
C MET A 1 60.74 2.00 31.17
N ARG A 2 59.69 1.65 30.38
CA ARG A 2 58.22 1.82 30.62
C ARG A 2 57.70 3.24 30.96
N ARG A 3 56.58 3.75 30.42
CA ARG A 3 55.55 3.29 29.47
C ARG A 3 54.82 4.55 28.98
N LEU A 4 54.63 4.65 27.67
CA LEU A 4 53.64 5.51 27.01
C LEU A 4 52.23 4.93 27.23
N LEU A 5 51.23 5.79 27.47
CA LEU A 5 49.83 5.55 27.14
C LEU A 5 49.24 6.88 26.70
N GLY A 6 49.31 7.14 25.39
CA GLY A 6 48.59 8.21 24.72
C GLY A 6 47.14 7.80 24.53
N VAL A 7 46.24 8.69 24.94
CA VAL A 7 44.81 8.64 24.68
C VAL A 7 44.61 8.99 23.20
N GLY A 8 44.32 7.97 22.38
CA GLY A 8 43.87 8.15 21.01
C GLY A 8 42.36 8.30 20.97
N VAL A 9 41.89 9.52 20.76
CA VAL A 9 40.49 9.80 20.40
C VAL A 9 40.29 9.36 18.96
N SER A 10 39.67 8.20 18.74
CA SER A 10 39.24 7.76 17.41
C SER A 10 37.89 8.40 17.07
N LEU A 11 37.94 9.60 16.48
CA LEU A 11 36.86 10.15 15.67
C LEU A 11 36.79 9.33 14.38
N MET A 12 35.95 8.29 14.34
CA MET A 12 35.53 7.68 13.08
C MET A 12 34.42 8.54 12.49
N SER A 13 34.83 9.39 11.53
CA SER A 13 33.95 10.06 10.60
C SER A 13 33.23 9.01 9.74
N ILE A 14 32.02 8.62 10.14
CA ILE A 14 31.09 7.85 9.31
C ILE A 14 30.42 8.87 8.38
N PHE A 15 31.04 9.24 7.26
CA PHE A 15 30.41 9.79 6.06
C PHE A 15 31.53 10.08 5.04
N ALA A 16 31.70 9.21 4.06
CA ALA A 16 32.17 9.52 2.71
C ALA A 16 32.42 8.21 1.96
N TYR A 17 31.44 7.76 1.17
CA TYR A 17 31.67 7.14 -0.14
C TYR A 17 30.31 7.09 -0.85
N GLY A 18 30.09 8.06 -1.75
CA GLY A 18 28.86 8.24 -2.52
C GLY A 18 28.78 9.69 -3.04
N ASP A 19 28.59 9.84 -4.34
CA ASP A 19 28.54 11.09 -5.10
C ASP A 19 27.70 12.19 -4.44
N THR A 20 28.08 13.47 -4.60
CA THR A 20 27.46 14.66 -3.99
C THR A 20 26.07 15.02 -4.52
N HIS A 21 25.35 14.09 -5.14
CA HIS A 21 23.92 14.25 -5.39
C HIS A 21 23.15 13.59 -4.24
N VAL A 22 22.67 14.41 -3.32
CA VAL A 22 21.79 13.97 -2.24
C VAL A 22 20.51 13.40 -2.87
N ASP A 23 20.40 12.07 -2.95
CA ASP A 23 19.14 11.39 -3.25
C ASP A 23 18.11 11.82 -2.21
N ALA A 24 17.10 12.62 -2.60
CA ALA A 24 16.02 13.03 -1.70
C ALA A 24 15.35 11.79 -1.05
N LEU A 25 14.92 11.91 0.21
CA LEU A 25 14.10 10.89 0.89
C LEU A 25 12.63 11.30 0.78
N GLY A 26 11.96 10.83 -0.27
CA GLY A 26 10.67 11.35 -0.68
C GLY A 26 10.74 12.86 -0.95
N LEU A 27 9.93 13.62 -0.22
CA LEU A 27 9.88 15.07 -0.30
C LEU A 27 10.88 15.77 0.64
N TYR A 28 11.67 15.02 1.40
CA TYR A 28 12.52 15.51 2.46
C TYR A 28 14.01 15.35 2.15
N GLN A 29 14.84 16.10 2.88
CA GLN A 29 16.29 15.97 2.79
C GLN A 29 16.77 14.87 3.74
N PRO A 30 17.58 13.89 3.28
CA PRO A 30 18.14 12.84 4.15
C PRO A 30 18.92 13.39 5.35
N SER A 31 19.55 14.57 5.22
CA SER A 31 20.30 15.23 6.29
C SER A 31 19.45 15.60 7.51
N GLN A 32 18.13 15.74 7.33
CA GLN A 32 17.18 16.04 8.42
C GLN A 32 16.92 14.83 9.33
N PHE A 33 17.44 13.65 8.96
CA PHE A 33 17.22 12.41 9.69
C PHE A 33 18.52 11.85 10.27
N GLU A 34 18.34 11.02 11.30
CA GLU A 34 19.37 10.15 11.86
C GLU A 34 18.88 8.70 11.94
N VAL A 35 19.80 7.76 11.83
CA VAL A 35 19.51 6.32 11.86
C VAL A 35 19.42 5.87 13.30
N GLU A 36 18.33 5.18 13.61
CA GLU A 36 18.07 4.58 14.91
C GLU A 36 17.80 3.09 14.76
N GLN A 37 18.06 2.32 15.84
CA GLN A 37 17.76 0.89 15.87
C GLN A 37 16.99 0.50 17.12
N GLY A 38 15.85 -0.14 16.91
CA GLY A 38 15.06 -0.77 17.93
C GLY A 38 14.65 0.17 19.06
N ALA A 39 14.65 -0.34 20.30
CA ALA A 39 14.19 0.39 21.48
C ALA A 39 15.18 1.42 22.03
N ALA A 40 16.38 1.59 21.44
CA ALA A 40 17.44 2.46 21.95
C ALA A 40 17.09 3.96 21.93
N CYS A 41 16.03 4.31 21.23
CA CYS A 41 15.55 5.66 21.00
C CYS A 41 14.81 6.22 22.24
N THR A 42 15.57 6.73 23.22
CA THR A 42 15.00 7.30 24.47
C THR A 42 14.69 8.79 24.40
N GLN A 43 15.36 9.55 23.51
CA GLN A 43 15.20 11.00 23.36
C GLN A 43 14.50 11.41 22.05
N CYS A 44 14.12 10.46 21.21
CA CYS A 44 13.44 10.76 19.95
C CYS A 44 11.96 11.03 20.15
N ARG A 45 11.39 11.84 19.25
CA ARG A 45 9.97 12.23 19.25
C ARG A 45 9.03 11.12 18.71
N VAL A 46 9.48 9.87 18.72
CA VAL A 46 8.69 8.71 18.29
C VAL A 46 7.73 8.32 19.42
N SER A 47 6.46 8.11 19.10
CA SER A 47 5.46 7.71 20.10
C SER A 47 5.85 6.37 20.77
N PRO A 48 5.47 6.16 22.05
CA PRO A 48 5.68 4.87 22.72
C PRO A 48 5.12 3.68 21.94
N GLN A 49 3.97 3.86 21.28
CA GLN A 49 3.32 2.83 20.47
C GLN A 49 4.13 2.52 19.20
N ALA A 50 4.60 3.53 18.48
CA ALA A 50 5.46 3.32 17.32
C ALA A 50 6.76 2.60 17.73
N ARG A 51 7.39 3.00 18.84
CA ARG A 51 8.58 2.28 19.37
C ARG A 51 8.29 0.82 19.69
N TRP A 52 7.09 0.49 20.20
CA TRP A 52 6.69 -0.89 20.41
C TRP A 52 6.71 -1.69 19.10
N TYR A 53 6.10 -1.17 18.03
CA TYR A 53 6.06 -1.88 16.74
C TYR A 53 7.45 -2.01 16.10
N PHE A 54 8.28 -0.97 16.15
CA PHE A 54 9.60 -0.93 15.48
C PHE A 54 10.79 -1.35 16.38
N ARG A 55 10.54 -1.92 17.57
CA ARG A 55 11.57 -2.28 18.57
C ARG A 55 12.68 -3.24 18.09
N HIS A 56 12.48 -3.93 16.97
CA HIS A 56 13.46 -4.85 16.36
C HIS A 56 13.89 -4.41 14.96
N GLU A 57 13.56 -3.18 14.58
CA GLU A 57 13.77 -2.65 13.24
C GLU A 57 14.77 -1.50 13.23
N THR A 58 15.32 -1.25 12.04
CA THR A 58 16.10 -0.04 11.76
C THR A 58 15.22 0.97 11.05
N PHE A 59 15.31 2.21 11.48
CA PHE A 59 14.49 3.29 10.95
C PHE A 59 15.22 4.63 11.06
N LEU A 60 14.71 5.62 10.35
CA LEU A 60 15.16 7.01 10.42
C LEU A 60 14.21 7.81 11.32
N VAL A 61 14.76 8.68 12.16
CA VAL A 61 14.00 9.65 12.94
C VAL A 61 14.47 11.08 12.61
N PRO A 62 13.58 12.08 12.70
CA PRO A 62 13.98 13.48 12.60
C PRO A 62 15.06 13.86 13.61
N ARG A 63 16.07 14.62 13.18
CA ARG A 63 17.08 15.21 14.06
C ARG A 63 16.45 16.22 15.03
N GLN A 64 17.13 16.47 16.14
CA GLN A 64 16.73 17.51 17.09
C GLN A 64 16.58 18.88 16.38
N GLY A 65 15.49 19.59 16.69
CA GLY A 65 15.18 20.90 16.11
C GLY A 65 14.33 20.85 14.84
N GLU A 66 14.25 19.70 14.15
CA GLU A 66 13.39 19.56 12.98
C GLU A 66 11.89 19.55 13.38
N PRO A 67 11.00 20.15 12.55
CA PRO A 67 9.56 20.03 12.75
C PRO A 67 9.14 18.58 12.50
N VAL A 68 8.44 17.98 13.46
CA VAL A 68 7.89 16.62 13.35
C VAL A 68 6.38 16.70 13.40
N VAL A 69 5.72 15.87 12.62
CA VAL A 69 4.26 15.74 12.62
C VAL A 69 3.75 15.49 14.04
N THR A 70 2.64 16.13 14.38
CA THR A 70 1.92 15.94 15.63
C THR A 70 0.45 15.66 15.33
N ILE A 71 -0.21 15.01 16.28
CA ILE A 71 -1.65 14.76 16.29
C ILE A 71 -2.31 15.53 17.43
N GLU A 72 -3.59 15.81 17.29
CA GLU A 72 -4.45 16.26 18.38
C GLU A 72 -5.09 15.07 19.06
N ASP A 73 -4.68 14.80 20.31
CA ASP A 73 -5.02 13.54 20.94
C ASP A 73 -6.52 13.31 21.15
N SER A 74 -7.30 14.39 21.24
CA SER A 74 -8.76 14.36 21.43
C SER A 74 -9.58 14.20 20.16
N LYS A 75 -8.97 14.31 18.97
CA LYS A 75 -9.68 14.25 17.68
C LYS A 75 -9.65 12.83 17.12
N HIS A 76 -10.73 12.45 16.44
CA HIS A 76 -10.70 11.28 15.57
C HIS A 76 -9.85 11.60 14.33
N TRP A 77 -9.18 10.60 13.75
CA TRP A 77 -8.21 10.83 12.67
C TRP A 77 -8.81 11.50 11.41
N LEU A 78 -10.09 11.26 11.11
CA LEU A 78 -10.81 11.93 10.03
C LEU A 78 -11.08 13.41 10.31
N GLU A 79 -10.97 13.84 11.57
CA GLU A 79 -11.23 15.20 12.02
C GLU A 79 -9.92 15.98 12.26
N ASP A 80 -8.81 15.28 12.49
CA ASP A 80 -7.48 15.88 12.68
C ASP A 80 -6.79 16.26 11.35
N VAL A 81 -7.47 17.08 10.55
CA VAL A 81 -7.05 17.41 9.17
C VAL A 81 -6.72 18.89 8.97
N GLU A 82 -6.99 19.72 9.98
CA GLU A 82 -6.75 21.16 9.94
C GLU A 82 -5.29 21.53 10.27
N ALA A 83 -4.88 22.73 9.84
CA ALA A 83 -3.57 23.31 10.14
C ALA A 83 -2.37 22.37 9.88
N LEU A 84 -2.44 21.60 8.79
CA LEU A 84 -1.32 20.75 8.36
C LEU A 84 -0.06 21.60 8.14
N ASN A 85 1.07 21.10 8.62
CA ASN A 85 2.38 21.65 8.32
C ASN A 85 3.08 20.77 7.26
N PRO A 86 3.14 21.20 5.98
CA PRO A 86 3.75 20.42 4.92
C PRO A 86 5.26 20.21 5.03
N THR A 87 5.93 21.00 5.87
CA THR A 87 7.37 20.85 6.14
C THR A 87 7.66 19.93 7.32
N ALA A 88 6.63 19.52 8.08
CA ALA A 88 6.80 18.60 9.18
C ALA A 88 7.19 17.20 8.68
N LEU A 89 8.24 16.65 9.27
CA LEU A 89 8.77 15.33 8.96
C LEU A 89 7.89 14.24 9.57
N PRO A 90 7.81 13.04 8.96
CA PRO A 90 7.26 11.87 9.63
C PRO A 90 8.03 11.61 10.93
N SER A 91 7.35 11.13 11.98
CA SER A 91 8.03 10.79 13.25
C SER A 91 9.08 9.69 13.08
N LEU A 92 8.90 8.84 12.07
CA LEU A 92 9.73 7.69 11.76
C LEU A 92 9.56 7.33 10.27
N VAL A 93 10.66 7.00 9.60
CA VAL A 93 10.67 6.33 8.29
C VAL A 93 11.31 4.96 8.46
N TRP A 94 10.56 3.89 8.21
CA TRP A 94 11.08 2.53 8.29
C TRP A 94 12.01 2.28 7.10
N THR A 95 13.29 2.01 7.38
CA THR A 95 14.32 1.70 6.37
C THR A 95 14.76 0.25 6.35
N GLY A 96 14.49 -0.49 7.44
CA GLY A 96 14.85 -1.90 7.63
C GLY A 96 16.36 -2.15 7.80
N SER A 97 17.21 -1.20 7.41
CA SER A 97 18.67 -1.35 7.44
C SER A 97 19.36 -0.01 7.61
N ARG A 98 20.61 -0.05 8.08
CA ARG A 98 21.41 1.14 8.35
C ARG A 98 22.09 1.69 7.11
N HIS A 99 22.53 0.82 6.21
CA HIS A 99 23.36 1.22 5.08
C HIS A 99 22.57 1.14 3.78
N LEU A 100 22.92 2.04 2.87
CA LEU A 100 22.39 2.14 1.53
C LEU A 100 23.57 2.31 0.58
N TRP A 101 23.70 1.38 -0.36
CA TRP A 101 24.57 1.52 -1.51
C TRP A 101 23.71 1.86 -2.71
N THR A 102 23.93 3.05 -3.27
CA THR A 102 23.11 3.56 -4.37
C THR A 102 23.36 2.76 -5.65
N GLN A 103 24.61 2.32 -5.88
CA GLN A 103 25.03 1.60 -7.08
C GLN A 103 26.05 0.48 -6.77
N MET A 104 25.59 -0.77 -6.87
CA MET A 104 26.43 -1.97 -6.83
C MET A 104 26.03 -2.92 -7.95
N THR A 105 26.92 -3.82 -8.35
CA THR A 105 26.64 -4.89 -9.31
C THR A 105 26.85 -6.24 -8.64
N LEU A 106 25.86 -7.13 -8.70
CA LEU A 106 26.01 -8.52 -8.29
C LEU A 106 26.82 -9.28 -9.35
N GLU A 107 27.98 -9.80 -8.96
CA GLU A 107 28.88 -10.57 -9.83
C GLU A 107 28.34 -12.00 -10.07
N GLY A 108 27.19 -12.12 -10.75
CA GLY A 108 26.55 -13.39 -11.07
C GLY A 108 26.40 -14.33 -9.87
N HIS A 109 26.77 -15.61 -10.04
CA HIS A 109 26.70 -16.62 -8.97
C HIS A 109 27.84 -16.54 -7.95
N THR A 110 28.73 -15.54 -8.03
CA THR A 110 29.99 -15.53 -7.26
C THR A 110 29.84 -15.06 -5.81
N GLN A 111 28.60 -14.86 -5.31
CA GLN A 111 28.31 -14.33 -3.96
C GLN A 111 29.15 -13.08 -3.63
N ARG A 112 29.34 -12.20 -4.62
CA ARG A 112 30.07 -10.95 -4.49
C ARG A 112 29.32 -9.81 -5.12
N VAL A 113 29.49 -8.64 -4.54
CA VAL A 113 29.00 -7.39 -5.09
C VAL A 113 30.15 -6.41 -5.25
N THR A 114 30.07 -5.61 -6.30
CA THR A 114 31.10 -4.63 -6.66
C THR A 114 30.48 -3.25 -6.74
N THR A 115 31.08 -2.27 -6.07
CA THR A 115 30.66 -0.87 -6.12
C THR A 115 31.04 -0.22 -7.46
N ALA A 116 30.48 0.96 -7.75
CA ALA A 116 30.80 1.72 -8.95
C ALA A 116 32.31 2.08 -9.07
N ASP A 117 33.02 2.25 -7.96
CA ASP A 117 34.46 2.52 -7.91
C ASP A 117 35.33 1.24 -7.93
N GLY A 118 34.73 0.06 -8.06
CA GLY A 118 35.43 -1.21 -8.25
C GLY A 118 35.82 -1.94 -6.95
N GLN A 119 35.39 -1.46 -5.78
CA GLN A 119 35.58 -2.18 -4.53
C GLN A 119 34.69 -3.43 -4.49
N ARG A 120 35.24 -4.54 -3.99
CA ARG A 120 34.54 -5.83 -3.92
C ARG A 120 34.22 -6.20 -2.49
N PHE A 121 33.00 -6.67 -2.27
CA PHE A 121 32.52 -7.20 -1.00
C PHE A 121 31.96 -8.61 -1.19
N GLN A 122 32.05 -9.43 -0.15
CA GLN A 122 31.24 -10.64 -0.09
C GLN A 122 29.77 -10.25 0.02
N PHE A 123 28.89 -11.08 -0.54
CA PHE A 123 27.46 -10.84 -0.58
C PHE A 123 26.72 -11.96 0.15
N ALA A 124 25.97 -11.56 1.16
CA ALA A 124 25.06 -12.43 1.90
C ALA A 124 23.67 -11.79 1.96
N LEU A 125 22.68 -12.57 2.37
CA LEU A 125 21.29 -12.14 2.49
C LEU A 125 20.88 -12.20 3.96
N VAL A 126 20.03 -11.27 4.40
CA VAL A 126 19.40 -11.37 5.72
C VAL A 126 18.58 -12.66 5.82
N PRO A 127 18.53 -13.36 6.97
CA PRO A 127 17.81 -14.61 7.08
C PRO A 127 16.35 -14.53 6.63
N LYS A 128 15.87 -15.62 6.01
CA LYS A 128 14.47 -15.78 5.64
C LYS A 128 13.60 -15.92 6.89
N ILE A 129 12.52 -15.16 6.98
CA ILE A 129 11.47 -15.37 7.99
C ILE A 129 10.79 -16.73 7.73
N ALA A 130 10.64 -17.56 8.75
CA ALA A 130 10.15 -18.94 8.60
C ALA A 130 8.80 -19.05 7.88
N SER A 131 7.89 -18.11 8.15
CA SER A 131 6.55 -18.05 7.53
C SER A 131 6.55 -17.48 6.11
N ASN A 132 7.63 -16.83 5.68
CA ASN A 132 7.70 -16.22 4.35
C ASN A 132 7.80 -17.30 3.26
N ARG A 133 6.96 -17.22 2.23
CA ARG A 133 6.96 -18.15 1.09
C ARG A 133 7.72 -17.64 -0.14
N SER A 134 8.05 -16.35 -0.18
CA SER A 134 8.87 -15.75 -1.23
C SER A 134 10.24 -15.40 -0.73
N TYR A 135 11.26 -16.06 -1.24
CA TYR A 135 12.63 -15.73 -0.86
C TYR A 135 13.58 -15.97 -2.04
N TRP A 136 14.76 -15.38 -1.94
CA TRP A 136 15.81 -15.42 -2.95
C TRP A 136 16.19 -16.85 -3.32
N ASN A 137 16.35 -17.13 -4.62
CA ASN A 137 16.85 -18.39 -5.14
C ASN A 137 17.75 -18.19 -6.38
N ALA A 138 18.06 -19.27 -7.11
CA ALA A 138 18.88 -19.21 -8.32
C ALA A 138 18.27 -18.27 -9.38
N ARG A 139 16.95 -18.32 -9.62
CA ARG A 139 16.28 -17.43 -10.59
C ARG A 139 16.38 -15.95 -10.19
N THR A 140 16.35 -15.67 -8.89
CA THR A 140 16.57 -14.31 -8.38
C THR A 140 18.00 -13.85 -8.67
N THR A 141 18.97 -14.74 -8.49
CA THR A 141 20.38 -14.45 -8.80
C THR A 141 20.56 -14.15 -10.28
N ASP A 142 19.98 -14.97 -11.16
CA ASP A 142 20.02 -14.75 -12.62
C ASP A 142 19.40 -13.42 -13.03
N PHE A 143 18.26 -13.08 -12.39
CA PHE A 143 17.55 -11.84 -12.64
C PHE A 143 18.36 -10.60 -12.28
N PHE A 144 19.14 -10.64 -11.19
CA PHE A 144 19.94 -9.50 -10.72
C PHE A 144 21.39 -9.50 -11.20
N ALA A 145 21.86 -10.57 -11.83
CA ALA A 145 23.24 -10.70 -12.27
C ALA A 145 23.63 -9.58 -13.25
N ASN A 146 24.80 -8.99 -13.02
CA ASN A 146 25.47 -8.07 -13.96
C ASN A 146 24.68 -6.79 -14.32
N GLN A 147 23.70 -6.39 -13.52
CA GLN A 147 23.02 -5.11 -13.67
C GLN A 147 23.25 -4.19 -12.45
N PRO A 148 23.14 -2.86 -12.61
CA PRO A 148 23.23 -1.93 -11.50
C PRO A 148 22.06 -2.08 -10.52
N LEU A 149 22.40 -2.23 -9.25
CA LEU A 149 21.50 -2.46 -8.14
C LEU A 149 21.67 -1.36 -7.09
N ARG A 150 20.55 -0.99 -6.51
CA ARG A 150 20.50 -0.29 -5.22
C ARG A 150 20.31 -1.34 -4.14
N ILE A 151 21.17 -1.34 -3.14
CA ILE A 151 21.18 -2.35 -2.07
C ILE A 151 21.05 -1.64 -0.72
N ARG A 152 20.17 -2.15 0.14
CA ARG A 152 20.15 -1.77 1.56
C ARG A 152 20.48 -2.97 2.43
N GLY A 153 21.22 -2.75 3.50
CA GLY A 153 21.68 -3.83 4.36
C GLY A 153 22.63 -3.38 5.45
N GLU A 154 23.42 -4.34 5.93
CA GLU A 154 24.46 -4.13 6.93
C GLU A 154 25.82 -4.51 6.34
N LEU A 155 26.87 -3.81 6.75
CA LEU A 155 28.25 -4.20 6.46
C LEU A 155 28.84 -4.86 7.71
N VAL A 156 29.17 -6.14 7.61
CA VAL A 156 29.86 -6.89 8.68
C VAL A 156 31.18 -7.39 8.12
N ASP A 157 32.28 -6.87 8.66
CA ASP A 157 33.63 -7.04 8.12
C ASP A 157 33.71 -6.62 6.65
N GLN A 158 33.87 -7.56 5.72
CA GLN A 158 33.87 -7.35 4.27
C GLN A 158 32.65 -7.97 3.57
N THR A 159 31.58 -8.21 4.32
CA THR A 159 30.34 -8.83 3.83
C THR A 159 29.19 -7.84 3.88
N VAL A 160 28.62 -7.56 2.71
CA VAL A 160 27.33 -6.87 2.60
C VAL A 160 26.23 -7.90 2.83
N ILE A 161 25.52 -7.77 3.94
CA ILE A 161 24.34 -8.56 4.27
C ILE A 161 23.13 -7.78 3.78
N ALA A 162 22.65 -8.09 2.57
CA ALA A 162 21.55 -7.39 1.93
C ALA A 162 20.20 -7.76 2.54
N ARG A 163 19.42 -6.72 2.85
CA ARG A 163 18.00 -6.80 3.23
C ARG A 163 17.09 -6.39 2.07
N THR A 164 17.54 -5.44 1.26
CA THR A 164 16.79 -4.90 0.12
C THR A 164 17.67 -4.91 -1.11
N VAL A 165 17.13 -5.37 -2.24
CA VAL A 165 17.80 -5.32 -3.55
C VAL A 165 16.83 -4.79 -4.60
N TRP A 166 17.20 -3.71 -5.28
CA TRP A 166 16.35 -3.01 -6.23
C TRP A 166 17.09 -2.72 -7.55
N PRO A 167 16.54 -3.07 -8.73
CA PRO A 167 17.17 -2.72 -10.01
C PRO A 167 17.12 -1.21 -10.24
N GLN A 168 18.26 -0.58 -10.55
CA GLN A 168 18.25 0.84 -10.90
C GLN A 168 17.53 1.13 -12.22
N ALA A 169 17.42 0.13 -13.10
CA ALA A 169 16.69 0.26 -14.36
C ALA A 169 15.19 0.50 -14.17
N TYR A 170 14.65 0.32 -12.95
CA TYR A 170 13.24 0.55 -12.65
C TYR A 170 13.05 2.02 -12.30
N LYS A 171 12.74 2.79 -13.34
CA LYS A 171 12.68 4.25 -13.31
C LYS A 171 11.71 4.80 -14.34
N LEU A 172 11.28 6.05 -14.19
CA LEU A 172 10.53 6.74 -15.23
C LEU A 172 11.41 6.92 -16.47
N ASP A 173 10.86 6.61 -17.63
CA ASP A 173 11.46 6.95 -18.91
C ASP A 173 11.15 8.41 -19.23
N LEU A 174 12.05 9.30 -18.80
CA LEU A 174 11.90 10.75 -19.02
C LEU A 174 12.01 11.13 -20.50
N ALA A 175 12.56 10.26 -21.35
CA ALA A 175 12.66 10.47 -22.78
C ALA A 175 11.47 9.86 -23.56
N ALA A 176 10.51 9.23 -22.88
CA ALA A 176 9.38 8.58 -23.51
C ALA A 176 8.53 9.57 -24.32
N THR A 177 8.21 9.17 -25.55
CA THR A 177 7.17 9.86 -26.33
C THR A 177 5.80 9.59 -25.71
N MET A 178 4.93 10.61 -25.68
CA MET A 178 3.56 10.47 -25.18
C MET A 178 2.81 9.39 -25.96
N ARG A 179 2.29 8.40 -25.22
CA ARG A 179 1.42 7.32 -25.70
C ARG A 179 0.16 7.29 -24.83
N PRO A 180 -0.86 8.12 -25.13
CA PRO A 180 -2.12 8.12 -24.39
C PRO A 180 -2.83 6.77 -24.46
N LEU A 181 -3.77 6.53 -23.55
CA LEU A 181 -4.70 5.39 -23.65
C LEU A 181 -5.47 5.48 -24.98
N GLN A 182 -5.49 4.39 -25.74
CA GLN A 182 -6.34 4.24 -26.92
C GLN A 182 -7.82 4.14 -26.53
N ALA A 183 -8.74 4.22 -27.50
CA ALA A 183 -10.18 4.22 -27.25
C ALA A 183 -10.68 2.93 -26.57
N GLU A 184 -10.03 1.81 -26.88
CA GLU A 184 -10.27 0.48 -26.33
C GLU A 184 -9.41 0.14 -25.10
N GLU A 185 -8.47 1.01 -24.73
CA GLU A 185 -7.62 0.84 -23.55
C GLU A 185 -8.21 1.58 -22.35
N SER A 186 -8.03 0.99 -21.17
CA SER A 186 -8.28 1.60 -19.87
C SER A 186 -7.13 1.29 -18.93
N LEU A 187 -7.06 2.00 -17.80
CA LEU A 187 -6.10 1.64 -16.74
C LEU A 187 -6.31 0.19 -16.29
N GLN A 188 -7.57 -0.23 -16.16
CA GLN A 188 -7.95 -1.62 -15.91
C GLN A 188 -7.33 -2.59 -16.92
N SER A 189 -7.45 -2.31 -18.22
CA SER A 189 -6.94 -3.20 -19.26
C SER A 189 -5.42 -3.28 -19.25
N LEU A 190 -4.73 -2.16 -18.95
CA LEU A 190 -3.27 -2.16 -18.77
C LEU A 190 -2.83 -3.01 -17.56
N VAL A 191 -3.57 -2.93 -16.46
CA VAL A 191 -3.33 -3.74 -15.26
C VAL A 191 -3.61 -5.21 -15.53
N GLN A 192 -4.66 -5.55 -16.28
CA GLN A 192 -5.06 -6.92 -16.57
C GLN A 192 -4.27 -7.58 -17.71
N ASP A 193 -3.52 -6.81 -18.52
CA ASP A 193 -2.71 -7.35 -19.61
C ASP A 193 -1.79 -8.49 -19.14
N ALA A 194 -1.70 -9.53 -19.97
CA ALA A 194 -0.87 -10.70 -19.71
C ALA A 194 -1.05 -11.29 -18.29
N LYS A 195 -2.30 -11.37 -17.81
CA LYS A 195 -2.67 -11.82 -16.46
C LYS A 195 -2.03 -10.99 -15.34
N GLY A 196 -1.79 -9.72 -15.57
CA GLY A 196 -1.07 -8.84 -14.64
C GLY A 196 0.39 -8.62 -14.99
N GLY A 197 0.95 -9.33 -15.97
CA GLY A 197 2.29 -9.04 -16.47
C GLY A 197 3.42 -9.33 -15.48
N ALA A 198 3.26 -10.32 -14.60
CA ALA A 198 4.30 -10.73 -13.64
C ALA A 198 5.67 -10.97 -14.28
N ARG A 199 5.71 -11.48 -15.52
CA ARG A 199 6.94 -11.76 -16.28
C ARG A 199 7.22 -10.76 -17.41
N ARG A 200 6.44 -9.68 -17.52
CA ARG A 200 6.69 -8.63 -18.51
C ARG A 200 7.94 -7.85 -18.10
N PRO A 201 8.61 -7.13 -19.01
CA PRO A 201 9.60 -6.15 -18.59
C PRO A 201 8.92 -5.01 -17.82
N HIS A 202 9.73 -4.31 -17.03
CA HIS A 202 9.36 -3.00 -16.50
C HIS A 202 8.95 -2.06 -17.65
N GLU A 203 7.88 -1.31 -17.44
CA GLU A 203 7.39 -0.33 -18.41
C GLU A 203 7.18 1.00 -17.72
N SER A 204 7.61 2.08 -18.37
CA SER A 204 7.22 3.46 -18.06
C SER A 204 6.59 4.05 -19.32
N ARG A 205 5.26 4.24 -19.31
CA ARG A 205 4.49 4.79 -20.43
C ARG A 205 4.02 6.20 -20.06
N LEU A 206 4.49 7.21 -20.78
CA LEU A 206 3.96 8.57 -20.67
C LEU A 206 2.53 8.61 -21.25
N LEU A 207 1.51 8.75 -20.42
CA LEU A 207 0.10 8.78 -20.84
C LEU A 207 -0.37 10.18 -21.25
N TRP A 208 0.23 11.21 -20.66
CA TRP A 208 -0.13 12.61 -20.91
C TRP A 208 1.01 13.53 -20.51
N GLU A 209 1.19 14.62 -21.24
CA GLU A 209 2.01 15.77 -20.84
C GLU A 209 1.27 17.07 -21.19
N LYS A 210 1.47 18.12 -20.38
CA LYS A 210 0.77 19.40 -20.54
C LYS A 210 1.13 20.11 -21.84
N SER A 211 2.39 20.01 -22.25
CA SER A 211 2.91 20.55 -23.49
C SER A 211 4.05 19.64 -23.98
N PRO A 212 4.27 19.51 -25.30
CA PRO A 212 5.29 18.62 -25.84
C PRO A 212 6.67 18.84 -25.21
N GLY A 213 7.29 17.75 -24.73
CA GLY A 213 8.63 17.76 -24.15
C GLY A 213 8.70 18.21 -22.69
N LEU A 214 7.59 18.57 -22.05
CA LEU A 214 7.59 18.98 -20.64
C LEU A 214 7.91 17.80 -19.71
N ALA A 215 7.51 16.59 -20.10
CA ALA A 215 7.82 15.36 -19.37
C ALA A 215 9.33 15.12 -19.20
N GLN A 216 10.16 15.54 -20.16
CA GLN A 216 11.63 15.44 -20.09
C GLN A 216 12.24 16.31 -18.99
N GLN A 217 11.50 17.33 -18.54
CA GLN A 217 11.90 18.27 -17.50
C GLN A 217 11.36 17.85 -16.11
N SER A 218 10.96 16.58 -15.94
CA SER A 218 10.40 16.10 -14.67
C SER A 218 11.43 15.99 -13.55
N ALA A 219 12.73 15.92 -13.86
CA ALA A 219 13.79 15.80 -12.87
C ALA A 219 13.72 16.89 -11.80
N GLY A 220 13.81 16.49 -10.53
CA GLY A 220 13.71 17.38 -9.37
C GLY A 220 12.29 17.84 -9.02
N LYS A 221 11.26 17.49 -9.81
CA LYS A 221 9.88 17.88 -9.54
C LYS A 221 9.18 16.92 -8.59
N ALA A 222 8.26 17.46 -7.81
CA ALA A 222 7.48 16.70 -6.85
C ALA A 222 6.44 15.82 -7.55
N VAL A 223 6.18 14.64 -6.98
CA VAL A 223 5.24 13.67 -7.54
C VAL A 223 4.25 13.14 -6.52
N LEU A 224 3.10 12.70 -7.05
CA LEU A 224 2.19 11.79 -6.38
C LEU A 224 2.11 10.48 -7.18
N GLY A 225 2.52 9.39 -6.55
CA GLY A 225 2.38 8.03 -7.05
C GLY A 225 1.16 7.34 -6.46
N ILE A 226 0.32 6.76 -7.30
CA ILE A 226 -0.83 5.92 -6.93
C ILE A 226 -0.44 4.48 -7.19
N LEU A 227 -0.11 3.71 -6.15
CA LEU A 227 0.44 2.36 -6.27
C LEU A 227 -0.65 1.30 -6.09
N LEU A 228 -0.62 0.31 -6.98
CA LEU A 228 -1.41 -0.90 -6.92
C LEU A 228 -0.49 -2.12 -7.03
N ASN A 229 -0.50 -2.98 -6.02
CA ASN A 229 0.14 -4.29 -6.11
C ASN A 229 -0.91 -5.35 -6.43
N GLY A 230 -0.57 -6.28 -7.30
CA GLY A 230 -1.47 -7.33 -7.76
C GLY A 230 -1.83 -8.41 -6.73
N ALA A 231 -2.50 -9.44 -7.20
CA ALA A 231 -2.78 -10.64 -6.43
C ALA A 231 -1.55 -11.52 -6.30
N GLN A 232 -1.45 -12.26 -5.18
CA GLN A 232 -0.37 -13.23 -4.96
C GLN A 232 -0.73 -14.58 -5.59
N GLY A 233 0.27 -15.31 -6.08
CA GLY A 233 0.04 -16.54 -6.85
C GLY A 233 -0.34 -17.78 -6.03
N ASP A 234 -0.25 -17.73 -4.70
CA ASP A 234 -0.33 -18.88 -3.80
C ASP A 234 -0.91 -18.54 -2.41
N ASP A 235 -1.62 -17.42 -2.31
CA ASP A 235 -2.32 -16.97 -1.11
C ASP A 235 -3.70 -16.44 -1.52
N ASP A 236 -4.73 -17.21 -1.17
CA ASP A 236 -6.09 -16.94 -1.61
C ASP A 236 -6.72 -15.73 -0.88
N GLU A 237 -6.15 -15.29 0.24
CA GLU A 237 -6.60 -14.07 0.94
C GLU A 237 -6.07 -12.80 0.26
N ALA A 238 -5.05 -12.93 -0.60
CA ALA A 238 -4.35 -11.80 -1.20
C ALA A 238 -4.79 -11.49 -2.64
N HIS A 239 -5.93 -12.02 -3.12
CA HIS A 239 -6.43 -11.72 -4.48
C HIS A 239 -6.89 -10.27 -4.67
N GLY A 240 -7.24 -9.57 -3.58
CA GLY A 240 -7.61 -8.15 -3.57
C GLY A 240 -6.49 -7.19 -4.00
N GLY A 241 -5.23 -7.63 -3.91
CA GLY A 241 -4.09 -6.77 -4.09
C GLY A 241 -3.78 -5.91 -2.87
N HIS A 242 -3.02 -4.83 -3.07
CA HIS A 242 -2.70 -3.87 -2.02
C HIS A 242 -2.50 -2.47 -2.62
N PHE A 243 -2.91 -1.46 -1.88
CA PHE A 243 -2.90 -0.07 -2.33
C PHE A 243 -1.99 0.79 -1.46
N ALA A 244 -1.30 1.75 -2.08
CA ALA A 244 -0.56 2.76 -1.34
C ALA A 244 -0.45 4.07 -2.12
N LEU A 245 -0.21 5.16 -1.40
CA LEU A 245 0.20 6.43 -1.97
C LEU A 245 1.70 6.62 -1.77
N ALA A 246 2.37 7.16 -2.77
CA ALA A 246 3.78 7.52 -2.68
C ALA A 246 4.01 9.00 -3.02
N THR A 247 4.97 9.62 -2.37
CA THR A 247 5.41 10.99 -2.73
C THR A 247 6.93 11.07 -2.78
N GLY A 248 7.43 11.98 -3.61
CA GLY A 248 8.84 12.26 -3.67
C GLY A 248 9.23 13.22 -4.77
N HIS A 249 10.51 13.26 -5.08
CA HIS A 249 11.04 13.99 -6.24
C HIS A 249 11.52 13.00 -7.29
N VAL A 250 11.25 13.28 -8.57
CA VAL A 250 11.83 12.50 -9.67
C VAL A 250 13.34 12.68 -9.66
N ALA A 251 14.11 11.60 -9.56
CA ALA A 251 15.57 11.70 -9.64
C ALA A 251 16.02 12.19 -11.03
N ALA A 252 17.27 12.64 -11.15
CA ALA A 252 17.82 13.19 -12.39
C ALA A 252 17.69 12.22 -13.59
N ASP A 253 17.75 10.91 -13.32
CA ASP A 253 17.67 9.85 -14.32
C ASP A 253 16.28 9.22 -14.44
N GLY A 254 15.28 9.76 -13.75
CA GLY A 254 13.91 9.23 -13.65
C GLY A 254 13.67 8.29 -12.46
N GLY A 255 14.68 8.02 -11.64
CA GLY A 255 14.57 7.12 -10.49
C GLY A 255 13.48 7.50 -9.49
N TYR A 256 12.80 6.49 -8.96
CA TYR A 256 11.74 6.61 -7.94
C TYR A 256 12.00 5.76 -6.68
N ALA A 257 13.19 5.15 -6.58
CA ALA A 257 13.57 4.24 -5.51
C ALA A 257 13.54 4.87 -4.10
N SER A 258 13.69 6.20 -4.00
CA SER A 258 13.72 6.92 -2.73
C SER A 258 12.39 7.59 -2.36
N TRP A 259 11.34 7.45 -3.17
CA TRP A 259 10.02 7.98 -2.84
C TRP A 259 9.48 7.34 -1.56
N LEU A 260 8.74 8.09 -0.76
CA LEU A 260 8.14 7.57 0.47
C LEU A 260 6.77 7.00 0.15
N VAL A 261 6.58 5.72 0.49
CA VAL A 261 5.32 4.99 0.38
C VAL A 261 4.65 4.98 1.73
N ASN A 262 3.39 5.43 1.78
CA ASN A 262 2.55 5.37 2.97
C ASN A 262 1.89 4.00 3.01
N ASN A 263 2.49 3.06 3.75
CA ASN A 263 2.14 1.65 3.71
C ASN A 263 1.25 1.24 4.90
N TYR A 264 -0.02 0.94 4.66
CA TYR A 264 -0.98 0.54 5.69
C TYR A 264 -1.24 -0.97 5.69
N TYR A 265 -0.75 -1.67 6.70
CA TYR A 265 -1.08 -3.07 6.99
C TYR A 265 -1.62 -3.18 8.42
N SER A 266 -2.27 -4.30 8.76
CA SER A 266 -2.68 -4.50 10.16
C SER A 266 -1.47 -4.51 11.09
N LEU A 267 -1.50 -3.65 12.12
CA LEU A 267 -0.54 -3.66 13.23
C LEU A 267 -0.89 -4.67 14.32
N ALA A 268 -2.15 -5.15 14.32
CA ALA A 268 -2.69 -6.06 15.33
C ALA A 268 -2.24 -7.52 15.16
N THR A 269 -1.54 -7.84 14.07
CA THR A 269 -1.00 -9.17 13.81
C THR A 269 0.45 -9.09 13.32
N HIS A 270 1.23 -10.13 13.59
CA HIS A 270 2.52 -10.35 12.98
C HIS A 270 2.32 -10.81 11.54
N SER A 271 2.62 -9.94 10.57
CA SER A 271 2.62 -10.29 9.16
C SER A 271 3.52 -11.50 8.90
N GLU A 272 3.07 -12.45 8.06
CA GLU A 272 3.88 -13.61 7.70
C GLU A 272 5.16 -13.23 6.93
N LYS A 273 5.20 -12.01 6.42
CA LYS A 273 6.27 -11.37 5.65
C LYS A 273 7.09 -10.39 6.51
N GLY A 274 6.78 -10.24 7.79
CA GLY A 274 7.43 -9.23 8.64
C GLY A 274 7.13 -7.78 8.22
N ILE A 275 6.03 -7.54 7.48
CA ILE A 275 5.61 -6.19 7.14
C ILE A 275 5.11 -5.47 8.40
N ILE A 276 5.61 -4.26 8.61
CA ILE A 276 5.07 -3.31 9.58
C ILE A 276 4.47 -2.14 8.80
N ALA A 277 3.28 -1.69 9.20
CA ALA A 277 2.71 -0.48 8.62
C ALA A 277 3.59 0.72 8.96
N GLY A 278 3.80 1.61 7.99
CA GLY A 278 4.64 2.77 8.19
C GLY A 278 4.96 3.52 6.90
N VAL A 279 5.61 4.67 7.06
CA VAL A 279 6.22 5.39 5.95
C VAL A 279 7.55 4.74 5.64
N THR A 280 7.77 4.29 4.40
CA THR A 280 8.98 3.54 4.01
C THR A 280 9.45 3.93 2.61
N PRO A 281 10.77 3.91 2.32
CA PRO A 281 11.27 4.13 0.97
C PRO A 281 10.75 3.09 -0.04
N PHE A 282 10.55 3.52 -1.28
CA PHE A 282 9.98 2.69 -2.34
C PHE A 282 10.80 1.43 -2.62
N ASP A 283 12.13 1.53 -2.63
CA ASP A 283 13.02 0.39 -2.83
C ASP A 283 12.86 -0.67 -1.74
N GLN A 284 12.67 -0.31 -0.48
CA GLN A 284 12.37 -1.25 0.58
C GLN A 284 10.96 -1.81 0.45
N TYR A 285 9.96 -0.95 0.24
CA TYR A 285 8.58 -1.36 0.06
C TYR A 285 8.43 -2.43 -1.03
N MET A 286 9.15 -2.28 -2.14
CA MET A 286 9.10 -3.22 -3.25
C MET A 286 10.13 -4.34 -3.16
N GLY A 287 11.35 -4.06 -2.70
CA GLY A 287 12.54 -4.90 -2.87
C GLY A 287 13.14 -5.46 -1.58
N ASP A 288 12.51 -5.30 -0.42
CA ASP A 288 12.91 -6.04 0.79
C ASP A 288 12.74 -7.55 0.56
N LEU A 289 13.74 -8.35 0.93
CA LEU A 289 13.76 -9.80 0.67
C LEU A 289 12.69 -10.57 1.43
N ASN A 290 12.25 -10.04 2.58
CA ASN A 290 11.24 -10.66 3.42
C ASN A 290 9.87 -10.02 3.29
N SER A 291 9.78 -8.74 2.92
CA SER A 291 8.53 -7.96 2.93
C SER A 291 8.22 -7.22 1.63
N GLY A 292 9.10 -7.26 0.64
CA GLY A 292 9.04 -6.45 -0.58
C GLY A 292 7.98 -6.90 -1.58
N GLN A 293 7.09 -5.99 -1.98
CA GLN A 293 5.93 -6.32 -2.82
C GLN A 293 6.29 -6.98 -4.16
N ALA A 294 7.41 -6.59 -4.78
CA ALA A 294 7.83 -7.13 -6.07
C ALA A 294 8.26 -8.60 -6.00
N PHE A 295 8.56 -9.16 -4.82
CA PHE A 295 8.85 -10.59 -4.69
C PHE A 295 7.59 -11.46 -4.69
N TYR A 296 6.39 -10.89 -4.51
CA TYR A 296 5.14 -11.67 -4.39
C TYR A 296 4.20 -11.53 -5.57
N ARG A 297 4.33 -10.45 -6.34
CA ARG A 297 3.31 -10.00 -7.29
C ARG A 297 3.82 -8.93 -8.26
N PRO A 298 3.23 -8.82 -9.46
CA PRO A 298 3.36 -7.62 -10.27
C PRO A 298 2.74 -6.42 -9.57
N SER A 299 3.21 -5.23 -9.90
CA SER A 299 2.68 -3.96 -9.38
C SER A 299 2.61 -2.88 -10.44
N TYR A 300 1.82 -1.86 -10.19
CA TYR A 300 1.50 -0.79 -11.11
C TYR A 300 1.50 0.54 -10.37
N MET A 301 1.80 1.61 -11.09
CA MET A 301 1.72 2.95 -10.53
C MET A 301 1.20 3.93 -11.58
N VAL A 302 0.28 4.81 -11.20
CA VAL A 302 0.03 6.07 -11.92
C VAL A 302 0.83 7.15 -11.23
N VAL A 303 1.70 7.84 -11.96
CA VAL A 303 2.55 8.91 -11.43
C VAL A 303 2.09 10.23 -12.00
N ALA A 304 1.67 11.14 -11.14
CA ALA A 304 1.43 12.54 -11.48
C ALA A 304 2.65 13.39 -11.10
N VAL A 305 3.21 14.12 -12.07
CA VAL A 305 4.31 15.08 -11.88
C VAL A 305 3.75 16.49 -11.80
N PHE A 306 4.20 17.26 -10.80
CA PHE A 306 3.69 18.60 -10.52
C PHE A 306 4.78 19.66 -10.71
N SER A 307 4.40 20.81 -11.27
CA SER A 307 5.27 21.99 -11.39
C SER A 307 5.63 22.62 -10.05
N GLN A 308 4.82 22.36 -9.01
CA GLN A 308 5.02 22.87 -7.66
C GLN A 308 4.70 21.77 -6.62
N PRO A 309 5.30 21.81 -5.42
CA PRO A 309 5.23 20.69 -4.49
C PRO A 309 3.96 20.66 -3.62
N GLN A 310 3.08 21.66 -3.67
CA GLN A 310 2.07 21.82 -2.62
C GLN A 310 1.08 20.64 -2.54
N VAL A 311 0.61 20.13 -3.68
CA VAL A 311 -0.30 18.97 -3.69
C VAL A 311 0.39 17.72 -3.12
N PRO A 312 1.55 17.26 -3.64
CA PRO A 312 2.29 16.15 -3.02
C PRO A 312 2.62 16.36 -1.55
N SER A 313 3.07 17.56 -1.15
CA SER A 313 3.46 17.84 0.24
C SER A 313 2.27 17.80 1.20
N GLN A 314 1.09 18.26 0.79
CA GLN A 314 -0.12 18.14 1.63
C GLN A 314 -0.56 16.67 1.78
N VAL A 315 -0.51 15.89 0.70
CA VAL A 315 -0.80 14.44 0.75
C VAL A 315 0.15 13.75 1.72
N GLN A 316 1.46 14.05 1.65
CA GLN A 316 2.43 13.45 2.56
C GLN A 316 2.22 13.93 4.00
N ALA A 317 1.93 15.21 4.22
CA ALA A 317 1.71 15.77 5.56
C ALA A 317 0.52 15.11 6.27
N LEU A 318 -0.63 14.99 5.58
CA LEU A 318 -1.78 14.31 6.17
C LEU A 318 -1.50 12.81 6.36
N SER A 319 -0.85 12.15 5.40
CA SER A 319 -0.49 10.73 5.54
C SER A 319 0.41 10.48 6.74
N ASN A 320 1.39 11.37 7.01
CA ASN A 320 2.23 11.29 8.20
C ASN A 320 1.42 11.39 9.50
N ARG A 321 0.39 12.25 9.51
CA ARG A 321 -0.50 12.45 10.67
C ARG A 321 -1.42 11.25 10.87
N VAL A 322 -2.04 10.75 9.81
CA VAL A 322 -2.82 9.50 9.82
C VAL A 322 -1.98 8.33 10.34
N MET A 323 -0.71 8.25 9.96
CA MET A 323 0.19 7.21 10.46
C MET A 323 0.43 7.30 11.99
N GLN A 324 0.46 8.51 12.58
CA GLN A 324 0.53 8.66 14.04
C GLN A 324 -0.73 8.10 14.74
N HIS A 325 -1.91 8.42 14.22
CA HIS A 325 -3.18 7.83 14.69
C HIS A 325 -3.20 6.32 14.52
N PHE A 326 -2.64 5.81 13.42
CA PHE A 326 -2.53 4.38 13.14
C PHE A 326 -1.66 3.67 14.19
N TYR A 327 -0.51 4.25 14.55
CA TYR A 327 0.34 3.71 15.63
C TYR A 327 -0.33 3.77 17.00
N ARG A 328 -1.09 4.84 17.28
CA ARG A 328 -1.85 4.97 18.54
C ARG A 328 -3.02 3.98 18.64
N HIS A 329 -3.33 3.28 17.56
CA HIS A 329 -4.45 2.34 17.46
C HIS A 329 -5.82 3.03 17.48
N ASP A 330 -5.89 4.28 17.02
CA ASP A 330 -7.16 4.98 16.78
C ASP A 330 -7.87 4.48 15.53
N ILE A 331 -7.09 3.92 14.62
CA ILE A 331 -7.54 3.31 13.38
C ILE A 331 -7.31 1.82 13.54
N VAL A 332 -8.40 1.05 13.62
CA VAL A 332 -8.33 -0.41 13.64
C VAL A 332 -8.44 -0.89 12.20
N TYR A 333 -7.39 -1.56 11.72
CA TYR A 333 -7.38 -2.10 10.35
C TYR A 333 -8.50 -3.14 10.20
N ASP A 334 -9.47 -2.83 9.34
CA ASP A 334 -10.59 -3.70 9.01
C ASP A 334 -10.61 -3.93 7.49
N HIS A 335 -10.59 -5.18 7.06
CA HIS A 335 -10.46 -5.53 5.64
C HIS A 335 -11.58 -5.00 4.75
N ALA A 336 -12.76 -4.73 5.32
CA ALA A 336 -13.87 -4.12 4.60
C ALA A 336 -13.89 -2.60 4.76
N LEU A 337 -13.74 -2.09 5.98
CA LEU A 337 -14.05 -0.70 6.31
C LEU A 337 -12.83 0.22 6.33
N GLU A 338 -11.70 -0.25 6.86
CA GLU A 338 -10.50 0.55 7.17
C GLU A 338 -9.25 -0.20 6.69
N ASN A 339 -9.24 -0.54 5.41
CA ASN A 339 -8.11 -1.20 4.76
C ASN A 339 -7.18 -0.17 4.08
N CYS A 340 -6.08 -0.64 3.48
CA CYS A 340 -5.12 0.22 2.80
C CYS A 340 -5.72 1.17 1.75
N ALA A 341 -6.74 0.72 1.00
CA ALA A 341 -7.45 1.55 0.02
C ALA A 341 -8.37 2.54 0.73
N GLY A 342 -9.18 2.09 1.69
CA GLY A 342 -10.09 2.93 2.48
C GLY A 342 -9.38 4.11 3.15
N ILE A 343 -8.34 3.84 3.93
CA ILE A 343 -7.56 4.86 4.64
C ILE A 343 -6.95 5.86 3.65
N SER A 344 -6.41 5.39 2.53
CA SER A 344 -5.80 6.25 1.52
C SER A 344 -6.84 7.11 0.78
N MET A 345 -7.99 6.52 0.43
CA MET A 345 -9.10 7.23 -0.21
C MET A 345 -9.65 8.34 0.67
N ASP A 346 -9.84 8.04 1.95
CA ASP A 346 -10.38 9.01 2.90
C ASP A 346 -9.36 10.10 3.20
N THR A 347 -8.06 9.79 3.24
CA THR A 347 -6.98 10.80 3.26
C THR A 347 -7.09 11.79 2.10
N LEU A 348 -7.27 11.30 0.86
CA LEU A 348 -7.42 12.18 -0.32
C LEU A 348 -8.70 13.01 -0.27
N ARG A 349 -9.82 12.41 0.16
CA ARG A 349 -11.10 13.11 0.31
C ARG A 349 -11.04 14.21 1.35
N GLN A 350 -10.36 13.98 2.47
CA GLN A 350 -10.19 15.00 3.51
C GLN A 350 -9.33 16.19 3.04
N LEU A 351 -8.39 15.96 2.12
CA LEU A 351 -7.66 17.05 1.47
C LEU A 351 -8.50 17.80 0.43
N GLY A 352 -9.71 17.34 0.14
CA GLY A 352 -10.63 17.96 -0.81
C GLY A 352 -10.65 17.30 -2.19
N TRP A 353 -10.01 16.14 -2.39
CA TRP A 353 -10.15 15.41 -3.64
C TRP A 353 -11.30 14.42 -3.59
N ARG A 354 -12.43 14.83 -4.16
CA ARG A 354 -13.66 14.04 -4.32
C ARG A 354 -13.55 13.06 -5.48
N VAL A 355 -12.66 12.10 -5.34
CA VAL A 355 -12.52 10.99 -6.31
C VAL A 355 -13.90 10.34 -6.54
N PRO A 356 -14.33 10.16 -7.80
CA PRO A 356 -15.66 9.65 -8.11
C PRO A 356 -15.95 8.29 -7.47
N LEU A 357 -17.13 8.19 -6.83
CA LEU A 357 -17.61 6.93 -6.25
C LEU A 357 -17.95 5.92 -7.35
N ARG A 358 -17.76 4.63 -7.05
CA ARG A 358 -18.10 3.50 -7.94
C ARG A 358 -19.30 2.70 -7.44
N GLY A 359 -19.89 3.10 -6.32
CA GLY A 359 -21.04 2.42 -5.71
C GLY A 359 -20.61 1.20 -4.92
N VAL A 360 -21.57 0.35 -4.59
CA VAL A 360 -21.40 -0.90 -3.82
C VAL A 360 -21.67 -2.11 -4.72
N GLU A 361 -21.27 -3.31 -4.29
CA GLU A 361 -21.50 -4.54 -5.08
C GLU A 361 -22.99 -4.79 -5.34
N SER A 362 -23.80 -4.81 -4.29
CA SER A 362 -25.27 -4.80 -4.34
C SER A 362 -25.84 -4.93 -2.94
N SER A 363 -26.69 -3.98 -2.53
CA SER A 363 -27.36 -4.05 -1.22
C SER A 363 -28.33 -5.21 -1.08
N LEU A 364 -28.92 -5.68 -2.18
CA LEU A 364 -29.76 -6.87 -2.18
C LEU A 364 -28.91 -8.13 -1.97
N LYS A 365 -27.79 -8.28 -2.70
CA LYS A 365 -26.87 -9.41 -2.49
C LYS A 365 -26.27 -9.39 -1.09
N ALA A 366 -25.92 -8.22 -0.57
CA ALA A 366 -25.42 -8.07 0.80
C ALA A 366 -26.45 -8.54 1.83
N SER A 367 -27.72 -8.14 1.67
CA SER A 367 -28.81 -8.54 2.56
C SER A 367 -29.07 -10.05 2.51
N ALA A 368 -29.02 -10.67 1.33
CA ALA A 368 -29.11 -12.12 1.16
C ALA A 368 -27.91 -12.85 1.78
N ALA A 369 -26.69 -12.39 1.48
CA ALA A 369 -25.45 -12.98 1.96
C ALA A 369 -25.34 -12.92 3.49
N TYR A 370 -25.86 -11.87 4.13
CA TYR A 370 -25.96 -11.77 5.58
C TYR A 370 -26.60 -13.02 6.17
N TRP A 371 -27.81 -13.38 5.69
CA TRP A 371 -28.57 -14.51 6.24
C TRP A 371 -27.95 -15.86 5.87
N VAL A 372 -27.45 -15.99 4.64
CA VAL A 372 -26.78 -17.22 4.21
C VAL A 372 -25.55 -17.49 5.08
N VAL A 373 -24.65 -16.51 5.23
CA VAL A 373 -23.44 -16.66 6.05
C VAL A 373 -23.78 -16.84 7.52
N ALA A 374 -24.73 -16.06 8.05
CA ALA A 374 -25.14 -16.21 9.45
C ALA A 374 -25.67 -17.62 9.76
N ALA A 375 -26.42 -18.21 8.83
CA ALA A 375 -26.95 -19.57 8.96
C ALA A 375 -25.86 -20.64 8.79
N THR A 376 -25.02 -20.54 7.75
CA THR A 376 -24.00 -21.57 7.45
C THR A 376 -22.83 -21.56 8.42
N GLU A 377 -22.48 -20.38 8.95
CA GLU A 377 -21.36 -20.20 9.88
C GLU A 377 -21.81 -20.10 11.35
N HIS A 378 -23.12 -20.20 11.60
CA HIS A 378 -23.73 -20.05 12.92
C HIS A 378 -23.29 -18.78 13.65
N SER A 379 -23.15 -17.66 12.93
CA SER A 379 -22.65 -16.39 13.49
C SER A 379 -23.22 -15.17 12.80
N LEU A 380 -24.02 -14.38 13.53
CA LEU A 380 -24.52 -13.08 13.06
C LEU A 380 -23.39 -12.07 12.84
N GLN A 381 -22.27 -12.20 13.56
CA GLN A 381 -21.10 -11.34 13.37
C GLN A 381 -20.46 -11.59 12.00
N LYS A 382 -20.30 -12.86 11.60
CA LYS A 382 -19.80 -13.21 10.26
C LYS A 382 -20.78 -12.79 9.16
N GLY A 383 -22.09 -12.93 9.41
CA GLY A 383 -23.13 -12.39 8.53
C GLY A 383 -23.02 -10.88 8.35
N ARG A 384 -22.83 -10.14 9.45
CA ARG A 384 -22.63 -8.68 9.46
C ARG A 384 -21.38 -8.28 8.68
N ALA A 385 -20.26 -8.96 8.92
CA ALA A 385 -19.01 -8.69 8.20
C ALA A 385 -19.17 -8.86 6.68
N MET A 386 -19.86 -9.93 6.24
CA MET A 386 -20.15 -10.13 4.81
C MET A 386 -21.08 -9.04 4.24
N TYR A 387 -22.10 -8.63 5.01
CA TYR A 387 -22.97 -7.53 4.61
C TYR A 387 -22.20 -6.23 4.41
N ASP A 388 -21.30 -5.91 5.35
CA ASP A 388 -20.47 -4.70 5.30
C ASP A 388 -19.50 -4.74 4.13
N TYR A 389 -18.85 -5.87 3.91
CA TYR A 389 -17.98 -6.07 2.76
C TYR A 389 -18.72 -5.78 1.44
N LEU A 390 -19.93 -6.32 1.26
CA LEU A 390 -20.70 -6.15 0.02
C LEU A 390 -21.39 -4.78 -0.12
N ASN A 391 -21.50 -4.01 0.98
CA ASN A 391 -22.08 -2.66 0.98
C ASN A 391 -21.04 -1.55 1.17
N THR A 392 -19.77 -1.88 1.30
CA THR A 392 -18.73 -0.85 1.33
C THR A 392 -18.56 -0.27 -0.08
N GLU A 393 -18.37 1.04 -0.15
CA GLU A 393 -18.10 1.73 -1.40
C GLU A 393 -16.80 1.18 -2.03
N MET A 394 -16.87 0.79 -3.30
CA MET A 394 -15.84 -0.05 -3.92
C MET A 394 -14.46 0.62 -4.01
N THR A 395 -14.36 1.95 -4.06
CA THR A 395 -13.04 2.62 -4.00
C THR A 395 -12.40 2.52 -2.63
N ARG A 396 -13.19 2.40 -1.55
CA ARG A 396 -12.65 2.13 -0.20
C ARG A 396 -12.33 0.65 0.02
N LEU A 397 -12.96 -0.24 -0.74
CA LEU A 397 -12.86 -1.69 -0.54
C LEU A 397 -11.77 -2.35 -1.38
N PHE A 398 -11.79 -2.13 -2.70
CA PHE A 398 -10.92 -2.84 -3.64
C PHE A 398 -9.75 -1.95 -4.07
N PRO A 399 -8.48 -2.33 -3.77
CA PRO A 399 -7.28 -1.63 -4.23
C PRO A 399 -7.30 -1.28 -5.72
N ALA A 400 -7.74 -2.22 -6.56
CA ALA A 400 -7.79 -2.03 -8.01
C ALA A 400 -8.81 -0.97 -8.44
N VAL A 401 -9.96 -0.91 -7.76
CA VAL A 401 -11.01 0.09 -8.04
C VAL A 401 -10.59 1.48 -7.56
N ALA A 402 -9.89 1.57 -6.43
CA ALA A 402 -9.30 2.82 -5.94
C ALA A 402 -8.28 3.38 -6.95
N PHE A 403 -7.34 2.54 -7.39
CA PHE A 403 -6.33 2.87 -8.39
C PHE A 403 -6.97 3.38 -9.70
N ASP A 404 -7.96 2.66 -10.21
CA ASP A 404 -8.66 3.06 -11.42
C ASP A 404 -9.45 4.35 -11.24
N ALA A 405 -10.16 4.53 -10.13
CA ALA A 405 -10.95 5.74 -9.90
C ALA A 405 -10.06 6.99 -9.82
N ILE A 406 -8.97 6.92 -9.05
CA ILE A 406 -8.01 8.02 -8.92
C ILE A 406 -7.31 8.29 -10.26
N GLY A 407 -6.79 7.24 -10.91
CA GLY A 407 -6.03 7.39 -12.15
C GLY A 407 -6.88 7.94 -13.30
N ASN A 408 -8.14 7.51 -13.44
CA ASN A 408 -9.04 8.05 -14.45
C ASN A 408 -9.42 9.51 -14.15
N ASP A 409 -9.63 9.87 -12.88
CA ASP A 409 -9.91 11.25 -12.50
C ASP A 409 -8.71 12.17 -12.76
N LEU A 410 -7.48 11.71 -12.44
CA LEU A 410 -6.24 12.43 -12.80
C LEU A 410 -6.13 12.70 -14.30
N LEU A 411 -6.35 11.67 -15.12
CA LEU A 411 -6.32 11.83 -16.58
C LEU A 411 -7.41 12.78 -17.07
N HIS A 412 -8.60 12.76 -16.47
CA HIS A 412 -9.69 13.68 -16.79
C HIS A 412 -9.33 15.12 -16.43
N ILE A 413 -8.84 15.37 -15.22
CA ILE A 413 -8.37 16.68 -14.74
C ILE A 413 -7.27 17.21 -15.67
N ALA A 414 -6.27 16.39 -15.99
CA ALA A 414 -5.14 16.79 -16.82
C ALA A 414 -5.57 17.17 -18.25
N ARG A 415 -6.49 16.42 -18.84
CA ARG A 415 -6.95 16.65 -20.23
C ARG A 415 -7.91 17.83 -20.35
N THR A 416 -8.75 18.06 -19.34
CA THR A 416 -9.85 19.03 -19.43
C THR A 416 -9.62 20.30 -18.62
N GLY A 417 -8.69 20.28 -17.65
CA GLY A 417 -8.51 21.34 -16.67
C GLY A 417 -9.68 21.48 -15.69
N GLN A 418 -10.68 20.59 -15.72
CA GLN A 418 -11.83 20.67 -14.84
C GLN A 418 -11.46 20.35 -13.39
N THR A 419 -12.01 21.12 -12.47
CA THR A 419 -11.76 21.00 -11.02
C THR A 419 -13.00 20.57 -10.24
N THR A 420 -14.01 19.98 -10.90
CA THR A 420 -15.28 19.61 -10.27
C THR A 420 -15.16 18.56 -9.18
N THR A 421 -14.11 17.73 -9.22
CA THR A 421 -13.75 16.75 -8.19
C THR A 421 -12.75 17.29 -7.17
N LEU A 422 -12.41 18.57 -7.23
CA LEU A 422 -11.42 19.22 -6.36
C LEU A 422 -12.08 20.35 -5.56
N ASP A 423 -12.25 20.13 -4.26
CA ASP A 423 -12.76 21.13 -3.33
C ASP A 423 -11.78 22.28 -3.14
N ALA A 424 -12.31 23.42 -2.67
CA ALA A 424 -11.55 24.63 -2.42
C ALA A 424 -10.33 24.38 -1.51
N GLY A 425 -9.18 24.94 -1.88
CA GLY A 425 -7.92 24.78 -1.13
C GLY A 425 -6.76 24.34 -2.01
N VAL A 426 -5.80 23.62 -1.42
CA VAL A 426 -4.56 23.21 -2.13
C VAL A 426 -4.86 22.25 -3.29
N MET A 427 -5.86 21.38 -3.15
CA MET A 427 -6.19 20.40 -4.20
C MET A 427 -6.72 21.04 -5.48
N GLN A 428 -7.37 22.22 -5.42
CA GLN A 428 -7.75 22.96 -6.62
C GLN A 428 -6.56 23.36 -7.50
N GLY A 429 -5.37 23.52 -6.91
CA GLY A 429 -4.13 23.80 -7.64
C GLY A 429 -3.70 22.66 -8.57
N MET A 430 -4.18 21.42 -8.35
CA MET A 430 -3.77 20.25 -9.12
C MET A 430 -3.91 20.44 -10.63
N ALA A 431 -5.07 20.93 -11.10
CA ALA A 431 -5.33 21.06 -12.54
C ALA A 431 -4.32 21.98 -13.25
N SER A 432 -3.87 23.05 -12.60
CA SER A 432 -2.88 23.96 -13.17
C SER A 432 -1.44 23.50 -12.97
N GLN A 433 -1.18 22.72 -11.91
CA GLN A 433 0.15 22.24 -11.53
C GLN A 433 0.56 20.94 -12.21
N LEU A 434 -0.37 20.10 -12.68
CA LEU A 434 -0.04 18.85 -13.39
C LEU A 434 0.74 19.13 -14.68
N GLU A 435 1.84 18.40 -14.86
CA GLU A 435 2.71 18.55 -16.03
C GLU A 435 2.88 17.27 -16.85
N ALA A 436 2.88 16.11 -16.19
CA ALA A 436 2.98 14.81 -16.84
C ALA A 436 2.28 13.72 -16.01
N ILE A 437 1.75 12.71 -16.70
CA ILE A 437 1.19 11.50 -16.10
C ILE A 437 1.83 10.27 -16.74
N TYR A 438 2.44 9.42 -15.92
CA TYR A 438 3.01 8.14 -16.35
C TYR A 438 2.19 6.97 -15.81
N PHE A 439 2.06 5.92 -16.61
CA PHE A 439 1.73 4.58 -16.13
C PHE A 439 3.02 3.77 -16.03
N VAL A 440 3.24 3.13 -14.89
CA VAL A 440 4.40 2.27 -14.63
C VAL A 440 3.91 0.86 -14.34
N ARG A 441 4.52 -0.14 -14.98
CA ARG A 441 4.39 -1.55 -14.60
C ARG A 441 5.71 -2.04 -14.05
N ILE A 442 5.66 -2.60 -12.85
CA ILE A 442 6.78 -3.22 -12.15
C ILE A 442 6.52 -4.73 -12.16
N PRO A 443 7.37 -5.53 -12.81
CA PRO A 443 7.15 -6.96 -12.84
C PRO A 443 7.51 -7.61 -11.50
N GLN A 444 7.14 -8.87 -11.37
CA GLN A 444 7.52 -9.65 -10.20
C GLN A 444 8.98 -10.06 -10.33
N ILE A 445 9.77 -9.80 -9.29
CA ILE A 445 11.11 -10.33 -9.15
C ILE A 445 11.00 -11.86 -8.97
N PRO A 446 11.66 -12.67 -9.80
CA PRO A 446 11.63 -14.12 -9.67
C PRO A 446 12.15 -14.56 -8.29
N SER A 447 11.44 -15.48 -7.65
CA SER A 447 11.75 -15.96 -6.29
C SER A 447 11.35 -17.43 -6.09
N SER A 448 11.32 -17.93 -4.85
CA SER A 448 10.71 -19.23 -4.53
C SER A 448 9.19 -19.27 -4.67
N ARG A 449 8.52 -18.14 -4.89
CA ARG A 449 7.06 -18.04 -4.93
C ARG A 449 6.50 -18.20 -6.34
N ALA A 450 5.22 -18.58 -6.42
CA ALA A 450 4.47 -18.60 -7.68
C ALA A 450 4.29 -17.17 -8.22
N ASP A 451 4.12 -17.07 -9.54
CA ASP A 451 3.80 -15.79 -10.15
C ASP A 451 2.41 -15.33 -9.70
N GLY A 452 2.33 -14.08 -9.25
CA GLY A 452 1.10 -13.38 -8.98
C GLY A 452 0.37 -12.99 -10.27
N GLN A 453 -0.78 -12.34 -10.08
CA GLN A 453 -1.66 -11.93 -11.16
C GLN A 453 -2.24 -10.55 -10.93
N ALA A 454 -3.02 -10.04 -11.87
CA ALA A 454 -3.77 -8.80 -11.68
C ALA A 454 -4.74 -8.93 -10.48
N PRO A 455 -4.92 -7.85 -9.69
CA PRO A 455 -5.84 -7.86 -8.56
C PRO A 455 -7.29 -7.91 -9.03
N VAL A 456 -8.20 -8.28 -8.12
CA VAL A 456 -9.64 -8.32 -8.41
C VAL A 456 -10.27 -6.94 -8.35
N TYR A 457 -11.24 -6.71 -9.22
CA TYR A 457 -12.04 -5.46 -9.27
C TYR A 457 -13.41 -5.61 -8.61
N ARG A 458 -13.81 -6.83 -8.26
CA ARG A 458 -15.13 -7.16 -7.72
C ARG A 458 -15.12 -8.51 -6.99
N PHE A 459 -16.07 -8.69 -6.10
CA PHE A 459 -16.23 -9.90 -5.30
C PHE A 459 -16.50 -11.15 -6.16
N ALA A 460 -17.27 -11.01 -7.24
CA ALA A 460 -17.52 -12.14 -8.15
C ALA A 460 -16.22 -12.66 -8.81
N GLN A 461 -15.27 -11.77 -9.12
CA GLN A 461 -13.97 -12.16 -9.67
C GLN A 461 -13.12 -12.86 -8.60
N TYR A 462 -13.18 -12.38 -7.36
CA TYR A 462 -12.53 -13.04 -6.21
C TYR A 462 -12.98 -14.49 -6.07
N LEU A 463 -14.29 -14.74 -6.08
CA LEU A 463 -14.85 -16.10 -5.99
C LEU A 463 -14.50 -17.00 -7.21
N GLN A 464 -14.21 -16.41 -8.37
CA GLN A 464 -13.76 -17.15 -9.55
C GLN A 464 -12.28 -17.54 -9.48
N GLN A 465 -11.47 -16.76 -8.76
CA GLN A 465 -10.04 -17.01 -8.61
C GLN A 465 -9.72 -17.93 -7.43
N ALA A 466 -10.52 -17.87 -6.36
CA ALA A 466 -10.38 -18.75 -5.20
C ALA A 466 -11.02 -20.13 -5.46
N PRO A 467 -10.49 -21.22 -4.85
CA PRO A 467 -11.15 -22.52 -4.86
C PRO A 467 -12.58 -22.44 -4.31
N ALA A 468 -13.53 -23.18 -4.91
CA ALA A 468 -14.92 -23.19 -4.44
C ALA A 468 -15.06 -23.77 -3.03
N ASP A 469 -14.23 -24.76 -2.70
CA ASP A 469 -14.14 -25.34 -1.37
C ASP A 469 -13.13 -24.54 -0.52
N ARG A 470 -13.63 -23.90 0.55
CA ARG A 470 -12.82 -23.11 1.48
C ARG A 470 -11.73 -23.90 2.17
N SER A 471 -11.88 -25.21 2.34
CA SER A 471 -10.84 -26.06 2.93
C SER A 471 -9.59 -26.18 2.04
N GLN A 472 -9.72 -25.85 0.75
CA GLN A 472 -8.62 -25.85 -0.22
C GLN A 472 -7.90 -24.50 -0.31
N TRP A 473 -8.37 -23.48 0.42
CA TRP A 473 -7.77 -22.16 0.38
C TRP A 473 -6.38 -22.18 1.01
N LYS A 474 -5.43 -21.57 0.31
CA LYS A 474 -4.09 -21.34 0.82
C LYS A 474 -4.10 -20.08 1.67
N ILE A 475 -4.23 -20.26 2.98
CA ILE A 475 -4.16 -19.21 3.98
C ILE A 475 -2.84 -19.35 4.74
N ILE A 476 -2.16 -18.24 5.01
CA ILE A 476 -0.94 -18.25 5.84
C ILE A 476 -1.30 -17.75 7.24
N PRO A 477 -1.26 -18.61 8.27
CA PRO A 477 -1.60 -18.18 9.62
C PRO A 477 -0.66 -17.08 10.12
N VAL A 478 -1.26 -16.02 10.66
CA VAL A 478 -0.57 -14.92 11.35
C VAL A 478 -0.84 -15.00 12.84
N THR A 479 0.09 -14.51 13.65
CA THR A 479 -0.06 -14.48 15.12
C THR A 479 -0.51 -13.09 15.58
N PRO A 480 -1.28 -12.97 16.68
CA PRO A 480 -1.65 -11.66 17.23
C PRO A 480 -0.44 -10.84 17.67
N ASN A 481 -0.49 -9.53 17.48
CA ASN A 481 0.48 -8.53 17.94
C ASN A 481 -0.25 -7.35 18.63
N PRO A 482 -0.97 -7.60 19.73
CA PRO A 482 -1.74 -6.55 20.39
C PRO A 482 -0.82 -5.49 21.01
N LEU A 483 -1.28 -4.24 20.99
CA LEU A 483 -0.64 -3.17 21.74
C LEU A 483 -0.80 -3.43 23.25
N PRO A 484 0.29 -3.41 24.05
CA PRO A 484 0.20 -3.61 25.50
C PRO A 484 -0.76 -2.61 26.16
N ASN A 485 -1.52 -3.05 27.18
CA ASN A 485 -2.56 -2.23 27.83
C ASN A 485 -2.06 -0.87 28.31
N HIS A 486 -0.83 -0.78 28.81
CA HIS A 486 -0.25 0.49 29.29
C HIS A 486 0.12 1.48 28.17
N LEU A 487 0.03 1.06 26.90
CA LEU A 487 0.25 1.89 25.72
C LEU A 487 -1.04 2.18 24.96
N GLN A 488 -2.16 1.53 25.33
CA GLN A 488 -3.46 1.81 24.74
C GLN A 488 -3.92 3.21 25.14
N PRO A 489 -4.57 3.96 24.23
CA PRO A 489 -5.07 5.29 24.56
C PRO A 489 -6.18 5.22 25.63
N ASP A 490 -6.22 6.21 26.52
CA ASP A 490 -7.22 6.32 27.59
C ASP A 490 -8.65 6.58 27.05
N VAL A 491 -8.77 7.03 25.79
CA VAL A 491 -10.04 7.32 25.12
C VAL A 491 -10.40 6.19 24.14
N PRO A 492 -11.59 5.60 24.20
CA PRO A 492 -12.04 4.67 23.16
C PRO A 492 -12.37 5.46 21.89
N THR A 493 -11.50 5.38 20.90
CA THR A 493 -11.69 5.84 19.51
C THR A 493 -12.52 4.86 18.67
N GLN A 494 -13.34 4.00 19.29
CA GLN A 494 -14.14 3.06 18.53
C GLN A 494 -15.24 3.81 17.77
N ALA A 495 -15.15 3.77 16.44
CA ALA A 495 -16.27 4.11 15.58
C ALA A 495 -17.55 3.41 16.08
N PRO A 496 -18.72 4.06 16.02
CA PRO A 496 -19.97 3.46 16.46
C PRO A 496 -20.15 2.09 15.79
N ARG A 497 -20.21 1.02 16.59
CA ARG A 497 -20.41 -0.32 16.01
C ARG A 497 -21.80 -0.35 15.39
N PRO A 498 -21.91 -0.55 14.07
CA PRO A 498 -23.22 -0.59 13.45
C PRO A 498 -24.00 -1.80 13.96
N ALA A 499 -25.34 -1.71 13.95
CA ALA A 499 -26.20 -2.74 14.50
C ALA A 499 -25.89 -4.12 13.92
N LEU A 500 -25.83 -5.16 14.77
CA LEU A 500 -25.49 -6.52 14.36
C LEU A 500 -26.41 -7.05 13.25
N LEU A 501 -27.69 -6.69 13.32
CA LEU A 501 -28.69 -6.97 12.28
C LEU A 501 -28.98 -5.68 11.48
N PRO A 502 -28.52 -5.58 10.22
CA PRO A 502 -28.83 -4.43 9.37
C PRO A 502 -30.34 -4.34 9.07
N LEU A 503 -30.92 -3.14 9.13
CA LEU A 503 -32.34 -2.92 8.83
C LEU A 503 -32.74 -3.46 7.44
N PRO A 504 -31.96 -3.26 6.35
CA PRO A 504 -32.30 -3.84 5.05
C PRO A 504 -32.33 -5.37 5.05
N ALA A 505 -31.41 -6.02 5.79
CA ALA A 505 -31.40 -7.47 5.92
C ALA A 505 -32.63 -7.97 6.71
N PHE A 506 -33.02 -7.27 7.77
CA PHE A 506 -34.25 -7.56 8.51
C PHE A 506 -35.50 -7.40 7.65
N LEU A 507 -35.64 -6.26 6.96
CA LEU A 507 -36.79 -6.00 6.08
C LEU A 507 -36.89 -7.06 4.98
N MET A 508 -35.76 -7.45 4.38
CA MET A 508 -35.73 -8.53 3.39
C MET A 508 -36.24 -9.86 3.97
N LEU A 509 -35.82 -10.24 5.18
CA LEU A 509 -36.31 -11.46 5.83
C LEU A 509 -37.83 -11.40 6.07
N VAL A 510 -38.33 -10.28 6.60
CA VAL A 510 -39.76 -10.06 6.83
C VAL A 510 -40.54 -10.13 5.51
N SER A 511 -40.02 -9.53 4.43
CA SER A 511 -40.64 -9.60 3.11
C SER A 511 -40.68 -11.03 2.55
N VAL A 512 -39.61 -11.81 2.73
CA VAL A 512 -39.57 -13.22 2.29
C VAL A 512 -40.57 -14.06 3.09
N ILE A 513 -40.60 -13.92 4.42
CA ILE A 513 -41.57 -14.63 5.28
C ILE A 513 -43.00 -14.25 4.90
N GLY A 514 -43.28 -12.95 4.69
CA GLY A 514 -44.59 -12.46 4.27
C GLY A 514 -45.02 -13.02 2.92
N LEU A 515 -44.12 -13.07 1.95
CA LEU A 515 -44.37 -13.66 0.63
C LEU A 515 -44.69 -15.15 0.72
N VAL A 516 -43.90 -15.91 1.50
CA VAL A 516 -44.15 -17.35 1.72
C VAL A 516 -45.51 -17.57 2.38
N ALA A 517 -45.84 -16.80 3.43
CA ALA A 517 -47.14 -16.89 4.09
C ALA A 517 -48.30 -16.57 3.14
N LEU A 518 -48.16 -15.56 2.28
CA LEU A 518 -49.14 -15.21 1.27
C LEU A 518 -49.32 -16.33 0.23
N LEU A 519 -48.23 -16.92 -0.25
CA LEU A 519 -48.26 -18.03 -1.18
C LEU A 519 -48.94 -19.27 -0.57
N LEU A 520 -48.61 -19.61 0.68
CA LEU A 520 -49.25 -20.70 1.42
C LEU A 520 -50.75 -20.44 1.63
N TYR A 521 -51.13 -19.19 1.93
CA TYR A 521 -52.53 -18.80 2.07
C TYR A 521 -53.30 -18.91 0.75
N CYS A 522 -52.71 -18.45 -0.35
CA CYS A 522 -53.29 -18.57 -1.69
C CYS A 522 -53.44 -20.04 -2.11
N ALA A 523 -52.41 -20.87 -1.88
CA ALA A 523 -52.46 -22.30 -2.14
C ALA A 523 -53.54 -22.99 -1.29
N TRP A 524 -53.63 -22.67 0.00
CA TRP A 524 -54.67 -23.19 0.88
C TRP A 524 -56.07 -22.78 0.41
N ARG A 525 -56.27 -21.51 0.01
CA ARG A 525 -57.54 -21.05 -0.56
C ARG A 525 -57.89 -21.75 -1.86
N TRP A 526 -56.90 -21.97 -2.74
CA TRP A 526 -57.09 -22.69 -4.00
C TRP A 526 -57.49 -24.15 -3.77
N LEU A 527 -56.78 -24.85 -2.88
CA LEU A 527 -57.11 -26.22 -2.47
C LEU A 527 -58.51 -26.32 -1.85
N LYS A 528 -58.89 -25.37 -0.98
CA LYS A 528 -60.22 -25.34 -0.36
C LYS A 528 -61.34 -25.11 -1.37
N ARG A 529 -61.13 -24.25 -2.38
CA ARG A 529 -62.11 -24.03 -3.47
C ARG A 529 -62.25 -25.27 -4.34
N ASN A 530 -61.16 -25.95 -4.68
CA ASN A 530 -61.20 -27.16 -5.50
C ASN A 530 -61.78 -28.37 -4.75
N ALA A 531 -61.60 -28.46 -3.43
CA ALA A 531 -62.25 -29.48 -2.60
C ALA A 531 -63.78 -29.31 -2.52
N GLN A 532 -64.32 -28.12 -2.81
CA GLN A 532 -65.77 -27.87 -2.84
C GLN A 532 -66.43 -28.13 -4.21
N ILE A 533 -65.64 -28.42 -5.26
CA ILE A 533 -66.14 -28.64 -6.65
C ILE A 533 -66.40 -30.14 -6.95
N HIS A 534 -66.18 -31.04 -5.98
CA HIS A 534 -66.70 -32.42 -6.02
C HIS A 534 -67.75 -32.69 -4.93
N PRO A 535 -69.00 -32.25 -5.11
CA PRO A 535 -70.14 -32.96 -4.57
C PRO A 535 -70.51 -34.11 -5.51
N THR A 536 -70.42 -35.33 -5.00
CA THR A 536 -71.12 -36.55 -5.42
C THR A 536 -72.08 -36.39 -6.62
N GLY A 537 -71.66 -36.88 -7.80
CA GLY A 537 -72.60 -37.32 -8.81
C GLY A 537 -73.28 -38.60 -8.33
N LYS A 538 -74.59 -38.51 -8.06
CA LYS A 538 -75.53 -39.61 -8.25
C LYS A 538 -76.04 -39.55 -9.68
#